data_AF-A0A4Q4WTY2-F1
#
_entry.id   AF-A0A4Q4WTY2-F1
#
_cell.length_a   1.000
_cell.length_b   1.000
_cell.length_c   1.000
_cell.angle_alpha   90.00
_cell.angle_beta   90.00
_cell.angle_gamma   90.00
#
_symmetry.space_group_name_H-M   'P 1'
#
loop_
_entity.id
_entity.type
_entity.pdbx_description
1 polymer ?
#
loop_
_entity_poly.entity_id
_entity_poly.type
_entity_poly.pdbx_seq_one_letter_code
_entity_poly.pdbx_strand_id
1 'polypeptide(L)'
;MYITTSSVKYEIRDIFLATYGRYKGFLDDSERETGSTHALRRLVGQCLIIPSQQADVDSGSAAISIVCLFTSYGYGRKTATRPGRDPKRLIQEQTTMALEQFRSQLDRGSGTSKAPGGGATGGPEGEDVRIYSPKFNSGLLKVPWEDTVTRIQETFRGWKGRWVVLVRETTK
;
A
#
# COMPACT_ATOMS: atom_id res chain seq x y z
N MET A 1 -3.35 -9.04 -3.61
CA MET A 1 -3.23 -7.70 -2.97
C MET A 1 -2.63 -6.72 -3.96
N TYR A 2 -3.01 -5.44 -3.93
CA TYR A 2 -2.50 -4.41 -4.84
C TYR A 2 -1.87 -3.24 -4.08
N ILE A 3 -0.61 -2.90 -4.42
CA ILE A 3 0.13 -1.78 -3.82
C ILE A 3 -0.31 -0.47 -4.44
N THR A 4 -0.60 0.49 -3.56
CA THR A 4 -0.81 1.88 -3.89
C THR A 4 0.08 2.78 -3.04
N THR A 5 0.43 3.94 -3.58
CA THR A 5 1.02 5.03 -2.80
C THR A 5 0.03 6.19 -2.73
N SER A 6 0.30 7.14 -1.84
CA SER A 6 -0.50 8.35 -1.66
C SER A 6 -0.72 9.18 -2.94
N SER A 7 0.06 8.97 -4.01
CA SER A 7 -0.17 9.60 -5.31
C SER A 7 -1.21 8.90 -6.20
N VAL A 8 -1.55 7.64 -5.93
CA VAL A 8 -2.45 6.80 -6.74
C VAL A 8 -3.87 6.73 -6.13
N LYS A 9 -4.16 7.62 -5.15
CA LYS A 9 -5.45 7.67 -4.42
C LYS A 9 -6.68 7.84 -5.33
N TYR A 10 -6.55 8.53 -6.46
CA TYR A 10 -7.68 8.83 -7.34
C TYR A 10 -8.15 7.60 -8.13
N GLU A 11 -7.22 6.76 -8.59
CA GLU A 11 -7.57 5.53 -9.31
C GLU A 11 -8.34 4.55 -8.39
N ILE A 12 -8.01 4.51 -7.10
CA ILE A 12 -8.74 3.68 -6.13
C ILE A 12 -10.12 4.22 -5.87
N ARG A 13 -10.29 5.54 -5.71
CA ARG A 13 -11.60 6.14 -5.43
C ARG A 13 -12.62 5.82 -6.52
N ASP A 14 -12.19 5.86 -7.77
CA ASP A 14 -13.08 5.72 -8.91
C ASP A 14 -13.48 4.25 -9.17
N ILE A 15 -12.71 3.28 -8.65
CA ILE A 15 -12.96 1.83 -8.82
C ILE A 15 -13.46 1.16 -7.52
N PHE A 16 -12.99 1.60 -6.36
CA PHE A 16 -13.23 0.99 -5.05
C PHE A 16 -13.68 2.05 -4.03
N LEU A 17 -14.93 2.52 -4.16
CA LEU A 17 -15.46 3.62 -3.37
C LEU A 17 -15.51 3.29 -1.87
N ALA A 18 -15.94 2.09 -1.49
CA ALA A 18 -16.00 1.68 -0.09
C ALA A 18 -14.59 1.54 0.51
N THR A 19 -13.65 0.96 -0.26
CA THR A 19 -12.24 0.90 0.11
C THR A 19 -11.64 2.30 0.30
N TYR A 20 -11.96 3.25 -0.59
CA TYR A 20 -11.56 4.64 -0.44
C TYR A 20 -12.15 5.28 0.82
N GLY A 21 -13.40 4.96 1.18
CA GLY A 21 -14.01 5.36 2.44
C GLY A 21 -13.22 4.89 3.66
N ARG A 22 -12.76 3.63 3.67
CA ARG A 22 -11.88 3.10 4.74
C ARG A 22 -10.54 3.82 4.80
N TYR A 23 -9.94 4.07 3.64
CA TYR A 23 -8.70 4.83 3.56
C TYR A 23 -8.86 6.24 4.14
N LYS A 24 -9.94 6.94 3.77
CA LYS A 24 -10.22 8.29 4.26
C LYS A 24 -10.45 8.30 5.76
N GLY A 25 -11.27 7.38 6.29
CA GLY A 25 -11.49 7.25 7.73
C GLY A 25 -10.19 7.07 8.51
N PHE A 26 -9.27 6.23 8.01
CA PHE A 26 -7.94 6.07 8.61
C PHE A 26 -7.13 7.37 8.65
N LEU A 27 -7.18 8.19 7.59
CA LEU A 27 -6.51 9.49 7.58
C LEU A 27 -7.16 10.46 8.57
N ASP A 28 -8.49 10.55 8.59
CA ASP A 28 -9.24 11.44 9.46
C ASP A 28 -9.01 11.09 10.94
N ASP A 29 -8.92 9.79 11.27
CA ASP A 29 -8.60 9.30 12.60
C ASP A 29 -7.16 9.68 13.01
N SER A 30 -6.19 9.52 12.11
CA SER A 30 -4.80 9.94 12.35
C SER A 30 -4.68 11.45 12.54
N GLU A 31 -5.43 12.25 11.79
CA GLU A 31 -5.50 13.70 11.98
C GLU A 31 -6.08 14.07 13.35
N ARG A 32 -7.17 13.41 13.76
CA ARG A 32 -7.81 13.65 15.05
C ARG A 32 -6.91 13.28 16.24
N GLU A 33 -6.22 12.15 16.18
CA GLU A 33 -5.31 11.70 17.25
C GLU A 33 -4.09 12.61 17.40
N THR A 34 -3.61 13.18 16.30
CA THR A 34 -2.38 13.98 16.30
C THR A 34 -2.64 15.47 16.52
N GLY A 35 -3.89 15.92 16.40
CA GLY A 35 -4.30 17.32 16.59
C GLY A 35 -3.64 18.29 15.61
N SER A 36 -3.12 17.81 14.47
CA SER A 36 -2.28 18.62 13.57
C SER A 36 -2.50 18.27 12.10
N THR A 37 -2.49 19.31 11.25
CA THR A 37 -2.41 19.20 9.78
C THR A 37 -1.12 18.53 9.27
N HIS A 38 -0.19 18.19 10.17
CA HIS A 38 0.99 17.37 9.90
C HIS A 38 0.80 15.88 10.19
N ALA A 39 -0.42 15.39 10.42
CA ALA A 39 -0.69 13.95 10.63
C ALA A 39 -0.06 13.06 9.56
N LEU A 40 -0.09 13.50 8.30
CA LEU A 40 0.57 12.83 7.18
C LEU A 40 2.09 12.65 7.38
N ARG A 41 2.78 13.51 8.13
CA ARG A 41 4.21 13.32 8.48
C ARG A 41 4.41 12.12 9.39
N ARG A 42 3.46 11.85 10.29
CA ARG A 42 3.53 10.71 11.22
C ARG A 42 3.14 9.39 10.56
N LEU A 43 2.35 9.46 9.48
CA LEU A 43 2.01 8.30 8.68
C LEU A 43 3.15 7.83 7.78
N VAL A 44 4.12 8.68 7.47
CA VAL A 44 5.21 8.25 6.59
C VAL A 44 6.06 7.17 7.26
N GLY A 45 6.42 6.15 6.48
CA GLY A 45 7.03 4.93 6.99
C GLY A 45 6.00 3.87 7.43
N GLN A 46 4.70 4.14 7.35
CA GLN A 46 3.67 3.18 7.71
C GLN A 46 3.06 2.44 6.51
N CYS A 47 2.35 1.36 6.81
CA CYS A 47 1.54 0.59 5.87
C CYS A 47 0.13 0.33 6.42
N LEU A 48 -0.87 0.54 5.56
CA LEU A 48 -2.27 0.17 5.79
C LEU A 48 -2.70 -0.89 4.77
N ILE A 49 -3.17 -2.05 5.25
CA ILE A 49 -3.87 -3.04 4.43
C ILE A 49 -5.37 -2.83 4.61
N ILE A 50 -6.09 -2.61 3.50
CA ILE A 50 -7.55 -2.53 3.48
C ILE A 50 -8.06 -3.80 2.78
N PRO A 51 -8.78 -4.68 3.50
CA PRO A 51 -9.41 -5.85 2.89
C PRO A 51 -10.41 -5.45 1.80
N SER A 52 -10.69 -6.35 0.86
CA SER A 52 -11.75 -6.13 -0.13
C SER A 52 -13.08 -5.83 0.57
N GLN A 53 -13.79 -4.79 0.12
CA GLN A 53 -15.09 -4.45 0.66
C GLN A 53 -16.18 -5.12 -0.19
N GLN A 54 -17.14 -5.78 0.46
CA GLN A 54 -18.22 -6.48 -0.25
C GLN A 54 -19.01 -5.53 -1.17
N ALA A 55 -19.26 -4.29 -0.72
CA ALA A 55 -19.94 -3.28 -1.52
C ALA A 55 -19.21 -2.92 -2.83
N ASP A 56 -17.87 -2.94 -2.85
CA ASP A 56 -17.10 -2.72 -4.08
C ASP A 56 -17.23 -3.93 -5.01
N VAL A 57 -17.23 -5.15 -4.46
CA VAL A 57 -17.41 -6.41 -5.23
C VAL A 57 -18.81 -6.49 -5.83
N ASP A 58 -19.84 -6.17 -5.06
CA ASP A 58 -21.24 -6.13 -5.52
C ASP A 58 -21.45 -5.09 -6.63
N SER A 59 -20.59 -4.06 -6.67
CA SER A 59 -20.58 -3.03 -7.73
C SER A 59 -19.74 -3.43 -8.96
N GLY A 60 -19.20 -4.65 -9.00
CA GLY A 60 -18.46 -5.21 -10.13
C GLY A 60 -16.93 -5.11 -10.02
N SER A 61 -16.39 -4.62 -8.90
CA SER A 61 -14.94 -4.52 -8.71
C SER A 61 -14.32 -5.85 -8.26
N ALA A 62 -13.03 -6.02 -8.50
CA ALA A 62 -12.33 -7.25 -8.12
C ALA A 62 -12.26 -7.42 -6.59
N ALA A 63 -12.39 -8.66 -6.11
CA ALA A 63 -12.20 -9.00 -4.70
C ALA A 63 -10.71 -8.99 -4.32
N ILE A 64 -10.13 -7.79 -4.17
CA ILE A 64 -8.72 -7.59 -3.84
C ILE A 64 -8.53 -6.70 -2.61
N SER A 65 -7.53 -7.02 -1.78
CA SER A 65 -7.07 -6.10 -0.74
C SER A 65 -6.15 -5.03 -1.34
N ILE A 66 -6.35 -3.77 -0.93
CA ILE A 66 -5.51 -2.64 -1.28
C ILE A 66 -4.50 -2.38 -0.17
N VAL A 67 -3.24 -2.14 -0.55
CA VAL A 67 -2.13 -1.91 0.39
C VAL A 67 -1.57 -0.52 0.16
N CYS A 68 -1.75 0.37 1.12
CA CYS A 68 -1.27 1.74 1.08
C CYS A 68 0.10 1.84 1.76
N LEU A 69 1.14 2.10 0.98
CA LEU A 69 2.48 2.42 1.49
C LEU A 69 2.64 3.93 1.59
N PHE A 70 2.88 4.43 2.80
CA PHE A 70 3.10 5.85 3.06
C PHE A 70 4.59 6.16 2.94
N THR A 71 5.08 6.34 1.72
CA THR A 71 6.53 6.45 1.42
C THR A 71 7.05 7.89 1.35
N SER A 72 6.17 8.89 1.46
CA SER A 72 6.54 10.31 1.42
C SER A 72 5.45 11.18 2.04
N TYR A 73 5.86 12.27 2.69
CA TYR A 73 5.00 13.36 3.14
C TYR A 73 4.75 14.37 2.02
N GLY A 74 5.80 14.70 1.26
CA GLY A 74 5.78 15.79 0.29
C GLY A 74 6.08 15.34 -1.13
N TYR A 75 5.32 15.88 -2.10
CA TYR A 75 5.57 15.68 -3.52
C TYR A 75 5.52 17.02 -4.28
N GLY A 76 6.04 17.02 -5.51
CA GLY A 76 6.00 18.18 -6.40
C GLY A 76 6.96 19.33 -6.01
N ARG A 77 6.68 20.53 -6.51
CA ARG A 77 7.50 21.72 -6.26
C ARG A 77 7.21 22.30 -4.88
N LYS A 78 8.26 22.68 -4.15
CA LYS A 78 8.15 23.40 -2.88
C LYS A 78 7.50 24.77 -3.11
N THR A 79 6.52 25.12 -2.27
CA THR A 79 5.88 26.44 -2.22
C THR A 79 5.81 26.93 -0.77
N ALA A 80 5.29 28.13 -0.52
CA ALA A 80 5.08 28.63 0.83
C ALA A 80 4.17 27.71 1.69
N THR A 81 3.26 26.98 1.05
CA THR A 81 2.25 26.13 1.70
C THR A 81 2.46 24.63 1.46
N ARG A 82 3.39 24.24 0.58
CA ARG A 82 3.68 22.84 0.26
C ARG A 82 5.14 22.51 0.56
N PRO A 83 5.42 21.40 1.27
CA PRO A 83 6.79 21.02 1.63
C PRO A 83 7.69 20.78 0.42
N GLY A 84 7.10 20.49 -0.75
CA GLY A 84 7.81 20.01 -1.92
C GLY A 84 8.16 18.54 -1.78
N ARG A 85 8.81 17.99 -2.81
CA ARG A 85 9.22 16.60 -2.84
C ARG A 85 10.26 16.28 -1.78
N ASP A 86 10.04 15.20 -1.03
CA ASP A 86 11.02 14.69 -0.08
C ASP A 86 12.34 14.27 -0.77
N PRO A 87 13.49 14.34 -0.09
CA PRO A 87 14.75 13.82 -0.62
C PRO A 87 14.65 12.33 -0.91
N LYS A 88 15.32 11.86 -1.98
CA LYS A 88 15.28 10.43 -2.37
C LYS A 88 15.67 9.50 -1.22
N ARG A 89 16.73 9.85 -0.48
CA ARG A 89 17.18 9.10 0.70
C ARG A 89 16.07 8.94 1.75
N LEU A 90 15.32 10.00 2.02
CA LEU A 90 14.23 9.96 2.99
C LEU A 90 13.08 9.07 2.50
N ILE A 91 12.68 9.22 1.23
CA ILE A 91 11.63 8.37 0.60
C ILE A 91 12.04 6.89 0.69
N GLN A 92 13.32 6.62 0.46
CA GLN A 92 13.92 5.31 0.52
C GLN A 92 13.88 4.70 1.93
N GLU A 93 14.27 5.44 2.96
CA GLU A 93 14.20 5.03 4.37
C GLU A 93 12.74 4.74 4.78
N GLN A 94 11.83 5.65 4.41
CA GLN A 94 10.39 5.51 4.66
C GLN A 94 9.77 4.32 3.91
N THR A 95 10.24 4.05 2.70
CA THR A 95 9.80 2.88 1.92
C THR A 95 10.19 1.59 2.63
N THR A 96 11.42 1.49 3.15
CA THR A 96 11.86 0.33 3.93
C THR A 96 10.95 0.12 5.14
N MET A 97 10.72 1.15 5.96
CA MET A 97 9.85 1.05 7.13
C MET A 97 8.43 0.58 6.78
N ALA A 98 7.85 1.14 5.70
CA ALA A 98 6.51 0.78 5.26
C ALA A 98 6.44 -0.67 4.77
N LEU A 99 7.46 -1.14 4.04
CA LEU A 99 7.55 -2.53 3.59
C LEU A 99 7.76 -3.50 4.76
N GLU A 100 8.53 -3.13 5.77
CA GLU A 100 8.74 -3.94 6.97
C GLU A 100 7.45 -4.09 7.77
N GLN A 101 6.71 -2.99 7.96
CA GLN A 101 5.40 -3.05 8.61
C GLN A 101 4.42 -3.89 7.79
N PHE A 102 4.45 -3.77 6.45
CA PHE A 102 3.63 -4.59 5.57
C PHE A 102 3.96 -6.09 5.72
N ARG A 103 5.26 -6.44 5.68
CA ARG A 103 5.75 -7.80 5.88
C ARG A 103 5.27 -8.38 7.20
N SER A 104 5.39 -7.61 8.29
CA SER A 104 4.94 -8.02 9.62
C SER A 104 3.42 -8.27 9.68
N GLN A 105 2.61 -7.42 9.02
CA GLN A 105 1.15 -7.62 8.95
C GLN A 105 0.80 -8.91 8.18
N LEU A 106 1.51 -9.22 7.10
CA LEU A 106 1.32 -10.48 6.36
C LEU A 106 1.66 -11.69 7.22
N ASP A 107 2.77 -11.65 7.96
CA ASP A 107 3.18 -12.75 8.82
C ASP A 107 2.15 -13.01 9.95
N ARG A 108 1.63 -11.94 10.57
CA ARG A 108 0.56 -12.05 11.58
C ARG A 108 -0.75 -12.58 10.99
N GLY A 109 -1.13 -12.13 9.80
CA GLY A 109 -2.30 -12.63 9.08
C GLY A 109 -2.16 -14.09 8.65
N SER A 110 -0.95 -14.52 8.27
CA SER A 110 -0.67 -15.92 7.91
C SER A 110 -0.68 -16.88 9.11
N GLY A 111 -0.48 -16.37 10.33
CA GLY A 111 -0.52 -17.14 11.57
C GLY A 111 -1.92 -17.29 12.19
N THR A 112 -2.96 -16.66 11.63
CA THR A 112 -4.32 -16.63 12.20
C THR A 112 -5.35 -17.46 11.43
N SER A 113 -4.94 -18.21 10.40
CA SER A 113 -5.77 -19.20 9.70
C SER A 113 -6.05 -20.48 10.50
N LYS A 114 -6.28 -20.35 11.81
CA LYS A 114 -7.00 -21.32 12.64
C LYS A 114 -8.03 -20.57 13.48
N ALA A 115 -9.13 -20.17 12.85
CA ALA A 115 -10.35 -19.87 13.59
C ALA A 115 -11.11 -21.19 13.84
N PRO A 116 -11.61 -21.45 15.06
CA PRO A 116 -12.47 -22.58 15.35
C PRO A 116 -13.91 -22.26 14.92
N GLY A 117 -14.45 -23.05 14.00
CA GLY A 117 -15.90 -23.16 13.75
C GLY A 117 -16.48 -22.18 12.72
N GLY A 118 -17.06 -22.74 11.65
CA GLY A 118 -17.91 -22.02 10.71
C GLY A 118 -17.63 -22.43 9.27
N GLY A 119 -18.37 -23.43 8.78
CA GLY A 119 -18.21 -24.01 7.45
C GLY A 119 -18.25 -23.00 6.31
N ALA A 120 -17.14 -22.91 5.59
CA ALA A 120 -17.11 -22.54 4.19
C ALA A 120 -16.38 -23.66 3.45
N THR A 121 -17.08 -24.26 2.49
CA THR A 121 -16.61 -25.31 1.60
C THR A 121 -15.34 -24.92 0.86
N GLY A 122 -14.26 -25.68 1.10
CA GLY A 122 -13.16 -25.97 0.18
C GLY A 122 -12.63 -24.84 -0.70
N GLY A 123 -11.76 -23.98 -0.13
CA GLY A 123 -10.70 -23.34 -0.90
C GLY A 123 -9.41 -24.16 -0.74
N PRO A 124 -8.60 -24.38 -1.79
CA PRO A 124 -7.39 -25.19 -1.70
C PRO A 124 -6.43 -24.56 -0.68
N GLU A 125 -5.81 -25.41 0.13
CA GLU A 125 -4.73 -25.07 1.04
C GLU A 125 -3.67 -24.20 0.32
N GLY A 126 -3.38 -23.02 0.90
CA GLY A 126 -2.18 -22.26 0.59
C GLY A 126 -2.14 -21.62 -0.80
N GLU A 127 -3.14 -20.84 -1.19
CA GLU A 127 -2.93 -19.89 -2.29
C GLU A 127 -1.75 -18.97 -1.95
N ASP A 128 -0.66 -19.12 -2.72
CA ASP A 128 0.49 -18.24 -2.74
C ASP A 128 0.01 -16.78 -2.77
N VAL A 129 0.22 -16.05 -1.68
CA VAL A 129 -0.21 -14.64 -1.60
C VAL A 129 0.49 -13.87 -2.72
N ARG A 130 -0.30 -13.33 -3.65
CA ARG A 130 0.19 -12.49 -4.75
C ARG A 130 0.06 -11.01 -4.40
N ILE A 131 1.17 -10.29 -4.48
CA ILE A 131 1.22 -8.83 -4.39
C ILE A 131 1.46 -8.30 -5.80
N TYR A 132 0.56 -7.43 -6.26
CA TYR A 132 0.70 -6.70 -7.51
C TYR A 132 1.09 -5.27 -7.20
N SER A 133 2.06 -4.71 -7.91
CA SER A 133 2.44 -3.30 -7.76
C SER A 133 2.75 -2.65 -9.10
N PRO A 134 2.48 -1.34 -9.26
CA PRO A 134 3.19 -0.58 -10.29
C PRO A 134 4.66 -0.40 -9.90
N LYS A 135 5.42 0.32 -10.74
CA LYS A 135 6.74 0.87 -10.38
C LYS A 135 6.59 2.07 -9.43
N PHE A 136 6.11 1.82 -8.20
CA PHE A 136 5.88 2.88 -7.22
C PHE A 136 7.18 3.62 -6.87
N ASN A 137 7.06 4.86 -6.39
CA ASN A 137 8.15 5.84 -6.20
C ASN A 137 8.89 6.31 -7.48
N SER A 138 8.82 5.57 -8.59
CA SER A 138 9.53 5.96 -9.84
C SER A 138 8.86 7.07 -10.65
N GLY A 139 7.56 7.28 -10.44
CA GLY A 139 6.79 8.33 -11.11
C GLY A 139 7.09 9.75 -10.58
N LEU A 140 6.17 10.29 -9.77
CA LEU A 140 6.27 11.67 -9.27
C LEU A 140 7.43 11.89 -8.28
N LEU A 141 7.81 10.83 -7.55
CA LEU A 141 8.87 10.87 -6.55
C LEU A 141 10.28 10.70 -7.14
N LYS A 142 10.41 10.29 -8.41
CA LYS A 142 11.67 10.21 -9.17
C LYS A 142 12.76 9.36 -8.48
N VAL A 143 12.37 8.33 -7.74
CA VAL A 143 13.28 7.33 -7.21
C VAL A 143 13.54 6.29 -8.31
N PRO A 144 14.81 6.00 -8.67
CA PRO A 144 15.14 4.89 -9.57
C PRO A 144 14.40 3.62 -9.16
N TRP A 145 13.87 2.87 -10.13
CA TRP A 145 13.04 1.71 -9.81
C TRP A 145 13.87 0.62 -9.12
N GLU A 146 15.12 0.49 -9.52
CA GLU A 146 16.11 -0.47 -9.01
C GLU A 146 16.30 -0.30 -7.50
N ASP A 147 16.37 0.95 -7.03
CA ASP A 147 16.43 1.27 -5.60
C ASP A 147 15.21 0.72 -4.83
N THR A 148 14.02 0.80 -5.45
CA THR A 148 12.79 0.29 -4.83
C THR A 148 12.75 -1.24 -4.87
N VAL A 149 13.23 -1.85 -5.96
CA VAL A 149 13.36 -3.32 -6.09
C VAL A 149 14.29 -3.89 -5.02
N THR A 150 15.46 -3.29 -4.80
CA THR A 150 16.40 -3.74 -3.76
C THR A 150 15.69 -3.81 -2.41
N ARG A 151 14.94 -2.78 -2.03
CA ARG A 151 14.21 -2.74 -0.76
C ARG A 151 13.13 -3.80 -0.65
N ILE A 152 12.38 -4.04 -1.72
CA ILE A 152 11.38 -5.13 -1.77
C ILE A 152 12.08 -6.46 -1.55
N GLN A 153 13.15 -6.74 -2.32
CA GLN A 153 13.89 -8.00 -2.24
C GLN A 153 14.52 -8.24 -0.86
N GLU A 154 15.09 -7.20 -0.25
CA GLU A 154 15.70 -7.30 1.07
C GLU A 154 14.65 -7.55 2.16
N THR A 155 13.53 -6.83 2.13
CA THR A 155 12.47 -6.92 3.15
C THR A 155 11.66 -8.21 3.03
N PHE A 156 11.45 -8.68 1.80
CA PHE A 156 10.69 -9.91 1.52
C PHE A 156 11.58 -11.13 1.29
N ARG A 157 12.86 -11.05 1.66
CA ARG A 157 13.78 -12.19 1.57
C ARG A 157 13.22 -13.37 2.37
N GLY A 158 13.12 -14.53 1.71
CA GLY A 158 12.59 -15.75 2.32
C GLY A 158 11.06 -15.80 2.46
N TRP A 159 10.34 -14.74 2.07
CA TRP A 159 8.88 -14.79 1.98
C TRP A 159 8.44 -15.75 0.87
N LYS A 160 7.37 -16.51 1.12
CA LYS A 160 6.90 -17.56 0.20
C LYS A 160 5.96 -17.06 -0.90
N GLY A 161 5.33 -15.90 -0.71
CA GLY A 161 4.44 -15.32 -1.70
C GLY A 161 5.15 -14.75 -2.93
N ARG A 162 4.36 -14.21 -3.86
CA ARG A 162 4.85 -13.70 -5.16
C ARG A 162 4.62 -12.20 -5.29
N TRP A 163 5.67 -11.47 -5.65
CA TRP A 163 5.59 -10.06 -6.02
C TRP A 163 5.58 -9.92 -7.55
N VAL A 164 4.53 -9.33 -8.11
CA VAL A 164 4.34 -9.12 -9.54
C VAL A 164 4.32 -7.62 -9.84
N VAL A 165 5.28 -7.17 -10.64
CA VAL A 165 5.35 -5.77 -11.09
C VAL A 165 4.52 -5.63 -12.36
N LEU A 166 3.48 -4.80 -12.31
CA LEU A 166 2.65 -4.46 -13.46
C LEU A 166 3.33 -3.34 -14.24
N VAL A 167 3.76 -3.66 -15.46
CA VAL A 167 4.33 -2.70 -16.41
C VAL A 167 3.28 -2.45 -17.48
N ARG A 168 2.86 -1.20 -17.66
CA ARG A 168 2.04 -0.84 -18.83
C ARG A 168 2.94 -0.96 -20.06
N GLU A 169 2.54 -1.75 -21.05
CA GLU A 169 3.14 -1.66 -22.37
C GLU A 169 2.79 -0.30 -22.96
N THR A 170 3.79 0.54 -23.17
CA THR A 170 3.65 1.70 -24.05
C THR A 170 3.72 1.17 -25.48
N THR A 171 2.55 0.95 -26.10
CA THR A 171 2.46 0.82 -27.55
C THR A 171 3.04 2.10 -28.14
N LYS A 172 4.13 1.97 -28.89
CA LYS A 172 4.73 3.07 -29.65
C LYS A 172 3.93 3.37 -30.90
#